data_AF-V5I7D1-F1
#
_entry.id   AF-V5I7D1-F1
#
_cell.length_a   1.000
_cell.length_b   1.000
_cell.length_c   1.000
_cell.angle_alpha   90.00
_cell.angle_beta   90.00
_cell.angle_gamma   90.00
#
_symmetry.space_group_name_H-M   'P 1'
#
loop_
_entity.id
_entity.type
_entity.pdbx_description
1 polymer ?
#
loop_
_entity_poly.entity_id
_entity_poly.type
_entity_poly.pdbx_seq_one_letter_code
_entity_poly.pdbx_strand_id
1 'polypeptide(L)'
;MKTLDSTPKKDGFRMPGEFEEHAGAYMLWPQRPDNWRNGGKPAQKTFAQVAEAIAEFEPVTVGVNDDQYENARNMLPDQVKVIEISNNDSWIRDCGATFVKNDHGELRAVDWTFNAWGGLVDGLYFPWDKDDRVAQKMAELEQTDRYRLDDFVLEGGSIHVDGQGTLITTEECLLSEGRNPQLSKD
;
A
#
# COMPACT_ATOMS: atom_id res chain seq x y z
N MET A 1 9.54 6.47 15.03
CA MET A 1 9.89 5.92 13.71
C MET A 1 11.25 6.43 13.27
N LYS A 2 12.12 5.51 12.85
CA LYS A 2 13.37 5.76 12.15
C LYS A 2 13.28 5.17 10.73
N THR A 3 13.97 5.80 9.79
CA THR A 3 14.35 5.14 8.54
C THR A 3 15.62 4.35 8.81
N LEU A 4 15.62 3.06 8.50
CA LEU A 4 16.73 2.14 8.78
C LEU A 4 17.63 1.98 7.57
N ASP A 5 18.95 1.97 7.79
CA ASP A 5 19.97 1.77 6.75
C ASP A 5 20.36 0.28 6.57
N SER A 6 19.77 -0.62 7.36
CA SER A 6 19.92 -2.07 7.27
C SER A 6 18.90 -2.68 6.28
N THR A 7 18.78 -4.02 6.24
CA THR A 7 17.74 -4.69 5.44
C THR A 7 16.91 -5.61 6.32
N PRO A 8 15.63 -5.87 5.97
CA PRO A 8 14.78 -6.80 6.72
C PRO A 8 15.48 -8.12 7.02
N LYS A 9 16.12 -8.72 6.02
CA LYS A 9 16.84 -9.99 6.15
C LYS A 9 18.00 -9.94 7.15
N LYS A 10 18.79 -8.86 7.17
CA LYS A 10 19.90 -8.70 8.13
C LYS A 10 19.40 -8.54 9.56
N ASP A 11 18.22 -7.95 9.72
CA ASP A 11 17.62 -7.65 11.02
C ASP A 11 16.69 -8.76 11.52
N GLY A 12 16.57 -9.87 10.79
CA GLY A 12 15.74 -11.02 11.17
C GLY A 12 14.24 -10.83 10.91
N PHE A 13 13.87 -9.95 9.98
CA PHE A 13 12.49 -9.72 9.56
C PHE A 13 12.17 -10.42 8.23
N ARG A 14 10.93 -10.88 8.09
CA ARG A 14 10.37 -11.45 6.86
C ARG A 14 8.99 -10.88 6.57
N MET A 15 8.61 -10.83 5.30
CA MET A 15 7.22 -10.61 4.92
C MET A 15 6.44 -11.91 5.19
N PRO A 16 5.41 -11.89 6.06
CA PRO A 16 4.56 -13.06 6.25
C PRO A 16 3.73 -13.35 5.00
N GLY A 17 3.29 -14.60 4.84
CA GLY A 17 2.29 -14.93 3.83
C GLY A 17 0.98 -14.21 4.15
N GLU A 18 0.24 -13.77 3.12
CA GLU A 18 -1.05 -13.06 3.28
C GLU A 18 -2.16 -13.93 3.92
N PHE A 19 -1.89 -15.23 4.12
CA PHE A 19 -2.76 -16.15 4.85
C PHE A 19 -2.39 -16.31 6.34
N GLU A 20 -1.30 -15.68 6.80
CA GLU A 20 -0.97 -15.61 8.23
C GLU A 20 -1.91 -14.61 8.93
N GLU A 21 -1.99 -14.68 10.27
CA GLU A 21 -2.89 -13.82 11.05
C GLU A 21 -2.58 -12.33 10.88
N HIS A 22 -3.62 -11.53 10.63
CA HIS A 22 -3.55 -10.09 10.47
C HIS A 22 -4.08 -9.35 11.71
N ALA A 23 -3.52 -8.16 11.96
CA ALA A 23 -4.09 -7.23 12.93
C ALA A 23 -5.24 -6.39 12.34
N GLY A 24 -5.31 -6.28 11.01
CA GLY A 24 -6.32 -5.53 10.28
C GLY A 24 -5.89 -5.20 8.85
N ALA A 25 -6.82 -4.65 8.07
CA ALA A 25 -6.61 -4.25 6.69
C ALA A 25 -6.60 -2.73 6.52
N TYR A 26 -5.81 -2.30 5.53
CA TYR A 26 -5.80 -0.91 5.06
C TYR A 26 -6.46 -0.82 3.68
N MET A 27 -7.16 0.30 3.44
CA MET A 27 -7.76 0.67 2.15
C MET A 27 -7.58 2.18 1.91
N LEU A 28 -7.68 2.61 0.64
CA LEU A 28 -7.79 4.02 0.27
C LEU A 28 -9.14 4.30 -0.39
N TRP A 29 -9.63 5.53 -0.27
CA TRP A 29 -10.93 5.93 -0.80
C TRP A 29 -10.85 6.49 -2.23
N PRO A 30 -11.62 5.96 -3.20
CA PRO A 30 -11.56 6.39 -4.61
C PRO A 30 -12.27 7.72 -4.83
N GLN A 31 -11.65 8.63 -5.59
CA GLN A 31 -12.30 9.90 -5.94
C GLN A 31 -11.92 10.57 -7.26
N ARG A 32 -10.72 10.34 -7.81
CA ARG A 32 -10.24 11.12 -8.97
C ARG A 32 -11.15 10.91 -10.19
N PRO A 33 -11.70 11.98 -10.80
CA PRO A 33 -12.77 11.85 -11.80
C PRO A 33 -12.26 11.45 -13.21
N ASP A 34 -10.96 11.54 -13.43
CA ASP A 34 -10.28 11.13 -14.67
C ASP A 34 -10.04 9.60 -14.74
N ASN A 35 -10.05 8.90 -13.60
CA ASN A 35 -10.10 7.44 -13.53
C ASN A 35 -11.52 6.93 -13.22
N TRP A 36 -12.17 7.50 -12.20
CA TRP A 36 -13.44 6.99 -11.69
C TRP A 36 -14.64 7.77 -12.23
N ARG A 37 -15.42 7.12 -13.10
CA ARG A 37 -16.64 7.70 -13.69
C ARG A 37 -17.60 8.30 -12.65
N ASN A 38 -18.34 9.32 -13.07
CA ASN A 38 -19.34 10.02 -12.23
C ASN A 38 -18.74 10.55 -10.92
N GLY A 39 -17.50 11.05 -10.95
CA GLY A 39 -16.81 11.59 -9.78
C GLY A 39 -16.66 10.56 -8.65
N GLY A 40 -16.31 9.32 -9.00
CA GLY A 40 -16.06 8.26 -8.01
C GLY A 40 -17.30 7.58 -7.42
N LYS A 41 -18.51 8.13 -7.55
CA LYS A 41 -19.68 7.66 -6.76
C LYS A 41 -19.99 6.16 -6.88
N PRO A 42 -19.93 5.52 -8.08
CA PRO A 42 -20.10 4.07 -8.19
C PRO A 42 -18.98 3.29 -7.49
N ALA A 43 -17.72 3.72 -7.65
CA ALA A 43 -16.57 3.08 -7.03
C ALA A 43 -16.60 3.21 -5.51
N GLN A 44 -16.96 4.39 -4.99
CA GLN A 44 -17.13 4.64 -3.56
C GLN A 44 -18.15 3.69 -2.92
N LYS A 45 -19.29 3.44 -3.60
CA LYS A 45 -20.27 2.46 -3.14
C LYS A 45 -19.67 1.05 -3.07
N THR A 46 -18.93 0.64 -4.09
CA THR A 46 -18.28 -0.68 -4.12
C THR A 46 -17.18 -0.81 -3.06
N PHE A 47 -16.35 0.22 -2.88
CA PHE A 47 -15.30 0.23 -1.85
C PHE A 47 -15.89 0.17 -0.44
N ALA A 48 -17.01 0.86 -0.19
CA ALA A 48 -17.73 0.75 1.08
C ALA A 48 -18.23 -0.69 1.35
N GLN A 49 -18.74 -1.37 0.31
CA GLN A 49 -19.17 -2.77 0.42
C GLN A 49 -17.99 -3.73 0.69
N VAL A 50 -16.83 -3.48 0.08
CA VAL A 50 -15.62 -4.27 0.35
C VAL A 50 -15.13 -4.04 1.78
N ALA A 51 -15.08 -2.79 2.25
CA ALA A 51 -14.69 -2.46 3.61
C ALA A 51 -15.65 -3.06 4.65
N GLU A 52 -16.97 -3.02 4.40
CA GLU A 52 -17.98 -3.65 5.24
C GLU A 52 -17.79 -5.16 5.33
N ALA A 53 -17.54 -5.83 4.19
CA ALA A 53 -17.32 -7.27 4.16
C ALA A 53 -16.04 -7.70 4.90
N ILE A 54 -14.94 -6.95 4.76
CA ILE A 54 -13.69 -7.24 5.49
C ILE A 54 -13.89 -6.99 6.99
N ALA A 55 -14.65 -5.96 7.36
CA ALA A 55 -14.92 -5.60 8.75
C ALA A 55 -15.73 -6.65 9.54
N GLU A 56 -16.28 -7.67 8.87
CA GLU A 56 -16.84 -8.85 9.54
C GLU A 56 -15.76 -9.78 10.14
N PHE A 57 -14.53 -9.70 9.64
CA PHE A 57 -13.44 -10.63 9.98
C PHE A 57 -12.28 -9.95 10.72
N GLU A 58 -11.95 -8.71 10.35
CA GLU A 58 -10.81 -7.98 10.91
C GLU A 58 -11.03 -6.46 10.91
N PRO A 59 -10.31 -5.69 11.77
CA PRO A 59 -10.39 -4.24 11.76
C PRO A 59 -9.99 -3.65 10.39
N VAL A 60 -10.75 -2.67 9.91
CA VAL A 60 -10.47 -1.98 8.63
C VAL A 60 -10.16 -0.50 8.89
N THR A 61 -9.07 -0.02 8.31
CA THR A 61 -8.72 1.41 8.25
C THR A 61 -8.78 1.92 6.82
N VAL A 62 -9.63 2.91 6.57
CA VAL A 62 -9.75 3.56 5.25
C VAL A 62 -9.11 4.94 5.31
N GLY A 63 -8.05 5.14 4.52
CA GLY A 63 -7.42 6.43 4.26
C GLY A 63 -8.18 7.24 3.22
N VAL A 64 -8.47 8.51 3.53
CA VAL A 64 -9.32 9.39 2.72
C VAL A 64 -8.64 10.76 2.56
N ASN A 65 -8.82 11.42 1.42
CA ASN A 65 -8.47 12.84 1.32
C ASN A 65 -9.48 13.69 2.12
N ASP A 66 -9.03 14.83 2.67
CA ASP A 66 -9.85 15.76 3.46
C ASP A 66 -11.21 16.09 2.79
N ASP A 67 -11.20 16.37 1.49
CA ASP A 67 -12.38 16.72 0.70
C ASP A 67 -13.43 15.61 0.54
N GLN A 68 -13.09 14.37 0.90
CA GLN A 68 -14.03 13.24 0.94
C GLN A 68 -14.21 12.65 2.34
N TYR A 69 -13.56 13.18 3.38
CA TYR A 69 -13.57 12.58 4.71
C TYR A 69 -14.99 12.39 5.25
N GLU A 70 -15.78 13.47 5.29
CA GLU A 70 -17.18 13.42 5.76
C GLU A 70 -18.06 12.51 4.90
N ASN A 71 -17.86 12.51 3.58
CA ASN A 71 -18.61 11.62 2.69
C ASN A 71 -18.27 10.15 2.96
N ALA A 72 -17.00 9.80 3.06
CA ALA A 72 -16.56 8.44 3.35
C ALA A 72 -17.03 7.99 4.73
N ARG A 73 -16.91 8.85 5.76
CA ARG A 73 -17.36 8.55 7.12
C ARG A 73 -18.86 8.24 7.18
N ASN A 74 -19.69 8.97 6.43
CA ASN A 74 -21.12 8.73 6.34
C ASN A 74 -21.49 7.48 5.51
N MET A 75 -20.63 7.06 4.58
CA MET A 75 -20.87 5.87 3.74
C MET A 75 -20.37 4.57 4.38
N LEU A 76 -19.35 4.64 5.23
CA LEU A 76 -18.70 3.48 5.84
C LEU A 76 -19.32 3.15 7.21
N PRO A 77 -19.50 1.86 7.55
CA PRO A 77 -19.97 1.42 8.87
C PRO A 77 -19.12 1.98 10.02
N ASP A 78 -19.73 2.20 11.18
CA ASP A 78 -19.08 2.80 12.35
C ASP A 78 -17.83 2.03 12.81
N GLN A 79 -17.79 0.71 12.63
CA GLN A 79 -16.62 -0.10 12.99
C GLN A 79 -15.40 0.11 12.09
N VAL A 80 -15.59 0.63 10.87
CA VAL A 80 -14.48 0.95 9.96
C VAL A 80 -13.84 2.25 10.44
N LYS A 81 -12.53 2.23 10.72
CA LYS A 81 -11.78 3.43 11.09
C LYS A 81 -11.54 4.28 9.83
N VAL A 82 -11.89 5.56 9.88
CA VAL A 82 -11.65 6.50 8.79
C VAL A 82 -10.59 7.49 9.25
N ILE A 83 -9.58 7.72 8.42
CA ILE A 83 -8.46 8.62 8.70
C ILE A 83 -8.12 9.46 7.47
N GLU A 84 -7.63 10.67 7.71
CA GLU A 84 -7.12 11.51 6.62
C GLU A 84 -5.74 11.03 6.17
N ILE A 85 -5.67 10.53 4.94
CA ILE A 85 -4.42 10.19 4.24
C ILE A 85 -4.55 10.72 2.82
N SER A 86 -3.87 11.83 2.54
CA SER A 86 -3.79 12.34 1.16
C SER A 86 -3.18 11.29 0.22
N ASN A 87 -3.80 11.09 -0.94
CA ASN A 87 -3.42 10.15 -2.00
C ASN A 87 -3.74 10.76 -3.40
N ASN A 88 -3.08 10.28 -4.45
CA ASN A 88 -3.40 10.66 -5.84
C ASN A 88 -4.38 9.65 -6.48
N ASP A 89 -4.37 8.38 -6.08
CA ASP A 89 -5.44 7.40 -6.36
C ASP A 89 -5.56 6.33 -5.24
N SER A 90 -6.53 5.42 -5.33
CA SER A 90 -6.95 4.57 -4.21
C SER A 90 -6.38 3.14 -4.19
N TRP A 91 -5.10 2.96 -4.53
CA TRP A 91 -4.48 1.63 -4.71
C TRP A 91 -3.45 1.30 -3.63
N ILE A 92 -3.91 1.15 -2.39
CA ILE A 92 -3.03 0.93 -1.23
C ILE A 92 -2.22 -0.37 -1.30
N ARG A 93 -2.68 -1.36 -2.07
CA ARG A 93 -1.92 -2.58 -2.35
C ARG A 93 -0.54 -2.26 -2.94
N ASP A 94 -0.46 -1.20 -3.74
CA ASP A 94 0.72 -0.89 -4.54
C ASP A 94 1.57 0.22 -3.94
N CYS A 95 0.94 1.25 -3.36
CA CYS A 95 1.64 2.38 -2.74
C CYS A 95 1.73 2.32 -1.20
N GLY A 96 1.08 1.33 -0.58
CA GLY A 96 1.11 1.12 0.86
C GLY A 96 2.38 0.42 1.34
N ALA A 97 2.59 0.43 2.65
CA ALA A 97 3.71 -0.27 3.27
C ALA A 97 3.56 -1.79 3.12
N THR A 98 4.63 -2.45 2.71
CA THR A 98 4.75 -3.91 2.83
C THR A 98 5.25 -4.23 4.24
N PHE A 99 4.37 -4.70 5.12
CA PHE A 99 4.75 -5.02 6.49
C PHE A 99 5.59 -6.30 6.57
N VAL A 100 6.61 -6.27 7.43
CA VAL A 100 7.48 -7.40 7.76
C VAL A 100 7.49 -7.59 9.27
N LYS A 101 7.62 -8.85 9.71
CA LYS A 101 7.68 -9.20 11.13
C LYS A 101 8.88 -10.07 11.43
N ASN A 102 9.33 -10.07 12.69
CA ASN A 102 10.27 -11.06 13.19
C ASN A 102 9.57 -12.08 14.12
N ASP A 103 10.31 -13.10 14.54
CA ASP A 103 9.79 -14.17 15.41
C ASP A 103 9.53 -13.69 16.86
N HIS A 104 9.91 -12.45 17.18
CA HIS A 104 9.66 -11.81 18.47
C HIS A 104 8.37 -10.97 18.48
N GLY A 105 7.63 -10.94 17.35
CA GLY A 105 6.38 -10.20 17.22
C GLY A 105 6.57 -8.71 16.92
N GLU A 106 7.79 -8.27 16.63
CA GLU A 106 8.03 -6.88 16.20
C GLU A 106 7.60 -6.72 14.74
N LEU A 107 6.92 -5.60 14.46
CA LEU A 107 6.50 -5.19 13.12
C LEU A 107 7.47 -4.12 12.58
N ARG A 108 7.76 -4.13 11.28
CA ARG A 108 8.43 -3.05 10.53
C ARG A 108 7.77 -2.86 9.17
N ALA A 109 7.93 -1.68 8.59
CA ALA A 109 7.42 -1.36 7.26
C ALA A 109 8.54 -1.39 6.21
N VAL A 110 8.31 -2.01 5.07
CA VAL A 110 9.08 -1.78 3.85
C VAL A 110 8.32 -0.78 2.99
N ASP A 111 8.98 0.32 2.70
CA ASP A 111 8.47 1.47 1.97
C ASP A 111 9.21 1.52 0.63
N TRP A 112 8.57 0.97 -0.40
CA TRP A 112 9.09 0.97 -1.77
C TRP A 112 8.87 2.33 -2.41
N THR A 113 9.76 2.76 -3.31
CA THR A 113 9.47 3.92 -4.15
C THR A 113 8.29 3.58 -5.07
N PHE A 114 7.24 4.40 -5.04
CA PHE A 114 6.09 4.26 -5.92
C PHE A 114 6.15 5.29 -7.05
N ASN A 115 5.84 4.86 -8.28
CA ASN A 115 5.89 5.74 -9.46
C ASN A 115 4.63 5.70 -10.35
N ALA A 116 3.47 5.29 -9.83
CA ALA A 116 2.25 5.11 -10.62
C ALA A 116 2.41 4.12 -11.78
N TRP A 117 3.04 2.98 -11.50
CA TRP A 117 3.21 1.84 -12.40
C TRP A 117 3.93 2.15 -13.71
N GLY A 118 4.95 3.01 -13.68
CA GLY A 118 5.72 3.32 -14.90
C GLY A 118 6.37 4.70 -14.94
N GLY A 119 6.06 5.55 -13.96
CA GLY A 119 6.59 6.89 -13.88
C GLY A 119 6.27 7.72 -15.12
N LEU A 120 7.29 8.42 -15.65
CA LEU A 120 7.15 9.21 -16.87
C LEU A 120 7.34 8.39 -18.16
N VAL A 121 7.60 7.08 -18.06
CA VAL A 121 7.74 6.19 -19.21
C VAL A 121 6.36 5.72 -19.66
N ASP A 122 5.66 5.02 -18.78
CA ASP A 122 4.36 4.37 -19.06
C ASP A 122 3.40 4.42 -17.85
N GLY A 123 3.64 5.32 -16.90
CA GLY A 123 2.81 5.46 -15.71
C GLY A 123 1.38 5.92 -16.01
N LEU A 124 0.44 5.54 -15.13
CA LEU A 124 -0.99 5.75 -15.35
C LEU A 124 -1.46 7.18 -15.08
N TYR A 125 -0.69 7.95 -14.30
CA TYR A 125 -1.00 9.34 -14.00
C TYR A 125 0.22 10.11 -13.51
N PHE A 126 0.10 11.44 -13.50
CA PHE A 126 1.04 12.35 -12.85
C PHE A 126 0.26 13.46 -12.12
N PRO A 127 0.69 13.90 -10.92
CA PRO A 127 1.77 13.34 -10.10
C PRO A 127 1.31 12.13 -9.25
N TRP A 128 2.25 11.47 -8.56
CA TRP A 128 2.04 10.35 -7.62
C TRP A 128 2.70 10.59 -6.24
N ASP A 129 3.05 11.84 -5.95
CA ASP A 129 3.80 12.26 -4.78
C ASP A 129 3.08 12.01 -3.45
N LYS A 130 1.74 11.98 -3.43
CA LYS A 130 0.98 11.67 -2.21
C LYS A 130 0.89 10.16 -2.01
N ASP A 131 0.80 9.39 -3.09
CA ASP A 131 0.81 7.92 -3.03
C ASP A 131 2.16 7.40 -2.50
N ASP A 132 3.29 7.94 -2.98
CA ASP A 132 4.63 7.58 -2.48
C ASP A 132 4.87 7.97 -1.00
N ARG A 133 3.94 8.74 -0.39
CA ARG A 133 3.96 9.06 1.05
C ARG A 133 3.01 8.20 1.87
N VAL A 134 2.20 7.33 1.26
CA VAL A 134 1.22 6.49 1.97
C VAL A 134 1.93 5.48 2.87
N ALA A 135 2.95 4.78 2.36
CA ALA A 135 3.72 3.80 3.14
C ALA A 135 4.36 4.42 4.41
N GLN A 136 4.97 5.60 4.30
CA GLN A 136 5.50 6.33 5.46
C GLN A 136 4.40 6.64 6.49
N LYS A 137 3.25 7.17 6.05
CA LYS A 137 2.13 7.49 6.95
C LYS A 137 1.60 6.23 7.65
N MET A 138 1.53 5.10 6.95
CA MET A 138 1.17 3.81 7.55
C MET A 138 2.17 3.39 8.64
N ALA A 139 3.48 3.53 8.38
CA ALA A 139 4.50 3.23 9.39
C ALA A 139 4.39 4.14 10.63
N GLU A 140 4.07 5.42 10.45
CA GLU A 140 3.83 6.37 11.54
C GLU A 140 2.58 6.02 12.37
N LEU A 141 1.48 5.63 11.71
CA LEU A 141 0.24 5.22 12.37
C LEU A 141 0.42 3.95 13.21
N GLU A 142 1.19 2.99 12.69
CA GLU A 142 1.55 1.74 13.39
C GLU A 142 2.75 1.91 14.35
N GLN A 143 3.28 3.13 14.48
CA GLN A 143 4.41 3.46 15.36
C GLN A 143 5.64 2.56 15.14
N THR A 144 5.88 2.16 13.90
CA THR A 144 6.98 1.26 13.54
C THR A 144 8.09 1.97 12.76
N ASP A 145 9.28 1.39 12.77
CA ASP A 145 10.41 1.81 11.93
C ASP A 145 10.23 1.30 10.49
N ARG A 146 10.84 1.99 9.53
CA ARG A 146 10.72 1.67 8.11
C ARG A 146 12.07 1.46 7.42
N TYR A 147 12.07 0.62 6.40
CA TYR A 147 13.13 0.54 5.39
C TYR A 147 12.64 1.27 4.15
N ARG A 148 13.41 2.24 3.65
CA ARG A 148 13.09 2.97 2.41
C ARG A 148 14.15 2.65 1.36
N LEU A 149 13.70 2.33 0.14
CA LEU A 149 14.58 2.07 -0.99
C LEU A 149 14.36 3.11 -2.09
N ASP A 150 15.02 4.26 -1.97
CA ASP A 150 14.76 5.40 -2.86
C ASP A 150 14.99 5.09 -4.35
N ASP A 151 15.99 4.25 -4.66
CA ASP A 151 16.35 3.85 -6.04
C ASP A 151 15.75 2.51 -6.48
N PHE A 152 14.70 2.02 -5.81
CA PHE A 152 14.05 0.75 -6.15
C PHE A 152 12.52 0.90 -6.17
N VAL A 153 11.97 0.90 -7.38
CA VAL A 153 10.52 0.98 -7.61
C VAL A 153 9.91 -0.40 -7.52
N LEU A 154 8.91 -0.58 -6.65
CA LEU A 154 8.14 -1.83 -6.59
C LEU A 154 6.75 -1.55 -6.03
N GLU A 155 5.76 -2.27 -6.55
CA GLU A 155 4.40 -2.25 -6.04
C GLU A 155 4.10 -3.54 -5.27
N GLY A 156 3.45 -3.44 -4.10
CA GLY A 156 3.10 -4.62 -3.31
C GLY A 156 2.27 -5.66 -4.06
N GLY A 157 1.41 -5.25 -5.00
CA GLY A 157 0.62 -6.16 -5.86
C GLY A 157 1.42 -6.90 -6.94
N SER A 158 2.70 -6.55 -7.16
CA SER A 158 3.57 -7.20 -8.15
C SER A 158 4.30 -8.43 -7.60
N ILE A 159 4.21 -8.68 -6.29
CA ILE A 159 4.87 -9.78 -5.61
C ILE A 159 3.90 -10.54 -4.70
N HIS A 160 4.13 -11.83 -4.51
CA HIS A 160 3.43 -12.64 -3.51
C HIS A 160 4.43 -13.54 -2.79
N VAL A 161 4.30 -13.68 -1.47
CA VAL A 161 5.20 -14.53 -0.67
C VAL A 161 4.43 -15.65 0.03
N ASP A 162 5.13 -16.74 0.33
CA ASP A 162 4.62 -17.88 1.12
C ASP A 162 4.96 -17.77 2.62
N GLY A 163 5.71 -16.75 3.04
CA GLY A 163 6.20 -16.58 4.41
C GLY A 163 7.34 -17.53 4.80
N GLN A 164 7.80 -18.41 3.91
CA GLN A 164 8.80 -19.47 4.15
C GLN A 164 10.05 -19.32 3.27
N GLY A 165 10.20 -18.19 2.58
CA GLY A 165 11.39 -17.85 1.80
C GLY A 165 11.19 -17.93 0.29
N THR A 166 9.95 -18.14 -0.19
CA THR A 166 9.61 -18.12 -1.62
C THR A 166 8.83 -16.86 -1.95
N LEU A 167 9.18 -16.24 -3.08
CA LEU A 167 8.46 -15.11 -3.67
C LEU A 167 8.08 -15.47 -5.11
N ILE A 168 6.84 -15.17 -5.49
CA ILE A 168 6.30 -15.28 -6.86
C ILE A 168 6.10 -13.87 -7.40
N THR A 169 6.48 -13.65 -8.66
CA THR A 169 6.35 -12.37 -9.37
C THR A 169 6.33 -12.63 -10.88
N THR A 170 6.31 -11.57 -11.69
CA THR A 170 6.32 -11.64 -13.15
C THR A 170 7.47 -10.82 -13.74
N GLU A 171 8.18 -11.42 -14.69
CA GLU A 171 9.25 -10.73 -15.43
C GLU A 171 8.72 -9.56 -16.24
N GLU A 172 7.53 -9.72 -16.83
CA GLU A 172 6.86 -8.67 -17.61
C GLU A 172 6.64 -7.38 -16.81
N CYS A 173 6.36 -7.49 -15.50
CA CYS A 173 6.22 -6.32 -14.64
C CYS A 173 7.58 -5.79 -14.17
N LEU A 174 8.36 -6.62 -13.47
CA LEU A 174 9.54 -6.15 -12.74
C LEU A 174 10.73 -5.77 -13.65
N LEU A 175 10.78 -6.31 -14.87
CA LEU A 175 11.84 -6.00 -15.86
C LEU A 175 11.37 -4.98 -16.92
N SER A 176 10.21 -4.36 -16.73
CA SER A 176 9.72 -3.31 -17.64
C SER A 176 10.52 -2.01 -17.50
N GLU A 177 10.59 -1.24 -18.58
CA GLU A 177 11.40 -0.01 -18.67
C GLU A 177 10.97 1.06 -17.66
N GLY A 178 9.67 1.13 -17.34
CA GLY A 178 9.12 2.10 -16.37
C GLY A 178 9.34 1.74 -14.89
N ARG A 179 10.02 0.62 -14.58
CA ARG A 179 10.38 0.22 -13.21
C ARG A 179 11.83 0.52 -12.89
N ASN A 180 12.69 -0.49 -13.00
CA ASN A 180 14.09 -0.43 -12.61
C ASN A 180 15.00 -0.78 -13.80
N PRO A 181 14.97 0.00 -14.90
CA PRO A 181 15.71 -0.33 -16.14
C PRO A 181 17.24 -0.36 -15.95
N GLN A 182 17.73 0.24 -14.85
CA GLN A 182 19.13 0.24 -14.45
C GLN A 182 19.58 -1.06 -13.77
N LEU A 183 18.65 -1.92 -13.33
CA LEU A 183 18.93 -3.16 -12.61
C LEU A 183 18.84 -4.37 -13.53
N SER A 184 19.70 -5.36 -13.28
CA SER A 184 19.57 -6.69 -13.87
C SER A 184 18.46 -7.48 -13.18
N LYS A 185 18.17 -8.66 -13.75
CA LYS A 185 17.30 -9.65 -13.11
C LYS A 185 17.91 -10.26 -11.83
N ASP A 186 19.24 -10.37 -11.78
CA ASP A 186 20.01 -10.82 -10.59
C ASP A 186 20.20 -9.69 -9.58
#